data_AF-N1PP03-F1
#
_entry.id   AF-N1PP03-F1
#
_cell.length_a   1.000
_cell.length_b   1.000
_cell.length_c   1.000
_cell.angle_alpha   90.00
_cell.angle_beta   90.00
_cell.angle_gamma   90.00
#
_symmetry.space_group_name_H-M   'P 1'
#
loop_
_entity.id
_entity.type
_entity.pdbx_description
1 polymer ?
#
loop_
_entity_poly.entity_id
_entity_poly.type
_entity_poly.pdbx_seq_one_letter_code
_entity_poly.pdbx_strand_id
1 'polypeptide(L)'
;MHQTSSKLLRMTDDDRPFTRDFKDLFSTLMVSLPLGPHRVRFSRIEHTFTTSEMTTNLGSLKFSQSNRMPDPKDTSRIVTTTTTTTFSMAREMAKSVCQRFLDARFIESVDGKVDFSSKSSVWQLTPKGMNILSRFCQRNGISQRHINDLLDSPRNVMQLVTLERDPETDKLSYDRAMIDIIFRRFAGDTGPNLKASSSSSDSDSNSDCVNGIVGVRMTRAKRGDKKSPYVFTGIAAFDWLMDCCTTVDKREVFDMANAFLNADLIEPYIAERSQSSSQTSQATGFRASKSVSYAVTMKGMVVAGWVADPTGTVNSEAAAAPSKPTNGVSRDSNTNRMTVILRDPALRLLFREYLRETHCEENLAFYVEVRSFLADYERAKRGPAAPRQDTIRETLASAYSLYNAFLAPGSPCELNIDHTLRNALAGRMTRSVGEDEQMIKSLDEVATLFDQAQSSVFKLMASDSVPKFCRDPKYAAVLRERNLESMLATVQIS
;
A
#
# COMPACT_ATOMS: atom_id res chain seq x y z
N MET A 1 14.30 -33.75 0.85
CA MET A 1 13.68 -33.51 2.16
C MET A 1 12.50 -32.58 1.95
N HIS A 2 11.28 -33.02 2.28
CA HIS A 2 10.11 -32.15 2.33
C HIS A 2 9.97 -31.65 3.76
N GLN A 3 10.28 -30.36 3.99
CA GLN A 3 10.02 -29.72 5.27
C GLN A 3 8.64 -29.07 5.18
N THR A 4 7.72 -29.52 6.01
CA THR A 4 6.35 -28.99 6.07
C THR A 4 6.23 -28.10 7.30
N SER A 5 5.81 -26.85 7.12
CA SER A 5 5.51 -25.91 8.21
C SER A 5 4.09 -25.36 8.01
N SER A 6 3.24 -25.45 9.03
CA SER A 6 1.89 -24.89 9.01
C SER A 6 1.87 -23.56 9.75
N LYS A 7 1.48 -22.47 9.08
CA LYS A 7 1.34 -21.14 9.67
C LYS A 7 -0.11 -20.66 9.51
N LEU A 8 -0.72 -20.21 10.61
CA LEU A 8 -2.02 -19.55 10.58
C LEU A 8 -1.87 -18.15 9.99
N LEU A 9 -2.86 -17.70 9.24
CA LEU A 9 -2.90 -16.34 8.71
C LEU A 9 -2.99 -15.36 9.89
N ARG A 10 -2.19 -14.30 9.89
CA ARG A 10 -2.18 -13.34 10.99
C ARG A 10 -3.48 -12.56 11.03
N MET A 11 -4.08 -12.52 12.20
CA MET A 11 -5.29 -11.76 12.48
C MET A 11 -4.94 -10.58 13.39
N THR A 12 -5.62 -9.46 13.17
CA THR A 12 -5.60 -8.32 14.07
C THR A 12 -6.50 -8.55 15.28
N ASP A 13 -6.45 -7.64 16.25
CA ASP A 13 -7.31 -7.66 17.44
C ASP A 13 -8.81 -7.62 17.13
N ASP A 14 -9.20 -7.19 15.93
CA ASP A 14 -10.58 -7.13 15.45
C ASP A 14 -10.95 -8.28 14.48
N ASP A 15 -10.23 -9.41 14.57
CA ASP A 15 -10.43 -10.64 13.80
C ASP A 15 -10.39 -10.44 12.28
N ARG A 16 -9.64 -9.44 11.81
CA ARG A 16 -9.41 -9.21 10.38
C ARG A 16 -8.04 -9.75 9.97
N PRO A 17 -7.94 -10.43 8.82
CA PRO A 17 -6.66 -10.73 8.21
C PRO A 17 -5.77 -9.49 8.12
N PHE A 18 -4.48 -9.63 8.44
CA PHE A 18 -3.51 -8.59 8.14
C PHE A 18 -3.58 -8.21 6.67
N THR A 19 -3.54 -6.92 6.37
CA THR A 19 -3.79 -6.41 5.02
C THR A 19 -2.83 -6.97 3.98
N ARG A 20 -1.56 -7.19 4.35
CA ARG A 20 -0.56 -7.84 3.47
C ARG A 20 -0.96 -9.27 3.16
N ASP A 21 -1.23 -10.08 4.19
CA ASP A 21 -1.58 -11.50 4.05
C ASP A 21 -2.89 -11.66 3.27
N PHE A 22 -3.85 -10.74 3.46
CA PHE A 22 -5.11 -10.69 2.73
C PHE A 22 -4.93 -10.42 1.23
N LYS A 23 -4.08 -9.46 0.87
CA LYS A 23 -3.74 -9.14 -0.54
C LYS A 23 -2.95 -10.26 -1.21
N ASP A 24 -2.05 -10.91 -0.45
CA ASP A 24 -1.26 -12.03 -0.94
C ASP A 24 -2.15 -13.25 -1.18
N LEU A 25 -3.11 -13.53 -0.29
CA LEU A 25 -4.13 -14.58 -0.50
C LEU A 25 -4.99 -14.29 -1.73
N PHE A 26 -5.46 -13.06 -1.90
CA PHE A 26 -6.21 -12.63 -3.09
C PHE A 26 -5.39 -12.87 -4.37
N SER A 27 -4.16 -12.37 -4.41
CA SER A 27 -3.31 -12.46 -5.61
C SER A 27 -2.95 -13.91 -5.94
N THR A 28 -2.68 -14.71 -4.90
CA THR A 28 -2.44 -16.15 -5.05
C THR A 28 -3.63 -16.86 -5.67
N LEU A 29 -4.85 -16.55 -5.21
CA LEU A 29 -6.07 -17.07 -5.82
C LEU A 29 -6.17 -16.66 -7.30
N MET A 30 -5.99 -15.38 -7.62
CA MET A 30 -6.11 -14.88 -9.00
C MET A 30 -5.10 -15.54 -9.96
N VAL A 31 -3.86 -15.75 -9.51
CA VAL A 31 -2.82 -16.47 -10.29
C VAL A 31 -3.23 -17.92 -10.57
N SER A 32 -3.89 -18.56 -9.61
CA SER A 32 -4.29 -19.97 -9.69
C SER A 32 -5.59 -20.24 -10.47
N LEU A 33 -6.41 -19.21 -10.71
CA LEU A 33 -7.71 -19.36 -11.36
C LEU A 33 -7.56 -19.40 -12.90
N PRO A 34 -8.38 -20.22 -13.58
CA PRO A 34 -8.50 -20.16 -15.03
C PRO A 34 -9.35 -18.94 -15.41
N LEU A 35 -8.71 -17.81 -15.67
CA LEU A 35 -9.37 -16.55 -16.06
C LEU A 35 -9.88 -16.63 -17.50
N GLY A 36 -11.06 -17.23 -17.69
CA GLY A 36 -11.66 -17.49 -19.00
C GLY A 36 -12.78 -16.51 -19.39
N PRO A 37 -13.24 -16.57 -20.65
CA PRO A 37 -14.42 -15.85 -21.09
C PRO A 37 -15.71 -16.48 -20.57
N HIS A 38 -16.59 -15.66 -20.01
CA HIS A 38 -17.94 -16.07 -19.66
C HIS A 38 -18.99 -15.24 -20.40
N ARG A 39 -20.11 -15.87 -20.76
CA ARG A 39 -21.27 -15.19 -21.34
C ARG A 39 -22.20 -14.76 -20.23
N VAL A 40 -22.46 -13.46 -20.14
CA VAL A 40 -23.41 -12.87 -19.21
C VAL A 40 -24.44 -12.07 -20.02
N ARG A 41 -25.71 -12.44 -19.91
CA ARG A 41 -26.80 -11.92 -20.75
C ARG A 41 -26.47 -12.10 -22.25
N PHE A 42 -26.16 -11.01 -22.96
CA PHE A 42 -25.86 -11.00 -24.40
C PHE A 42 -24.39 -10.68 -24.71
N SER A 43 -23.55 -10.50 -23.69
CA SER A 43 -22.16 -10.09 -23.84
C SER A 43 -21.22 -11.19 -23.38
N ARG A 44 -20.11 -11.36 -24.12
CA ARG A 44 -18.99 -12.22 -23.71
C ARG A 44 -17.94 -11.33 -23.07
N ILE A 45 -17.54 -11.66 -21.85
CA ILE A 45 -16.62 -10.85 -21.05
C ILE A 45 -15.39 -11.71 -20.72
N GLU A 46 -14.22 -11.20 -21.11
CA GLU A 46 -12.93 -11.88 -20.98
C GLU A 46 -12.34 -11.73 -19.57
N HIS A 47 -11.44 -12.64 -19.20
CA HIS A 47 -10.76 -12.68 -17.90
C HIS A 47 -11.72 -12.65 -16.70
N THR A 48 -12.71 -13.53 -16.72
CA THR A 48 -13.72 -13.68 -15.66
C THR A 48 -13.62 -15.06 -15.01
N PHE A 49 -14.27 -15.21 -13.86
CA PHE A 49 -14.36 -16.48 -13.13
C PHE A 49 -15.69 -16.57 -12.39
N THR A 50 -16.06 -17.78 -11.99
CA THR A 50 -17.30 -18.08 -11.28
C THR A 50 -17.10 -18.23 -9.77
N THR A 51 -18.18 -18.04 -8.99
CA THR A 51 -18.18 -18.35 -7.54
C THR A 51 -17.73 -19.78 -7.25
N SER A 52 -18.14 -20.74 -8.08
CA SER A 52 -17.79 -22.15 -7.92
C SER A 52 -16.28 -22.38 -8.08
N GLU A 53 -15.64 -21.76 -9.07
CA GLU A 53 -14.20 -21.87 -9.30
C GLU A 53 -13.41 -21.26 -8.15
N MET A 54 -13.77 -20.05 -7.70
CA MET A 54 -13.13 -19.42 -6.53
C MET A 54 -13.22 -20.30 -5.29
N THR A 55 -14.43 -20.75 -4.95
CA THR A 55 -14.68 -21.49 -3.71
C THR A 55 -13.98 -22.84 -3.72
N THR A 56 -13.95 -23.50 -4.88
CA THR A 56 -13.26 -24.79 -5.04
C THR A 56 -11.75 -24.60 -4.92
N ASN A 57 -11.20 -23.58 -5.56
CA ASN A 57 -9.77 -23.30 -5.53
C ASN A 57 -9.31 -22.89 -4.12
N LEU A 58 -10.03 -22.00 -3.43
CA LEU A 58 -9.73 -21.61 -2.05
C LEU A 58 -9.71 -22.81 -1.08
N GLY A 59 -10.52 -23.85 -1.32
CA GLY A 59 -10.52 -25.05 -0.47
C GLY A 59 -9.20 -25.82 -0.45
N SER A 60 -8.41 -25.73 -1.53
CA SER A 60 -7.13 -26.42 -1.69
C SER A 60 -6.12 -25.60 -2.51
N LEU A 61 -6.05 -24.30 -2.22
CA LEU A 61 -5.25 -23.35 -2.96
C LEU A 61 -3.76 -23.65 -2.76
N LYS A 62 -3.03 -23.80 -3.87
CA LYS A 62 -1.59 -24.07 -3.87
C LYS A 62 -0.85 -22.98 -4.60
N PHE A 63 0.16 -22.43 -3.93
CA PHE A 63 1.09 -21.47 -4.48
C PHE A 63 2.49 -22.04 -4.46
N SER A 64 3.06 -22.28 -5.64
CA SER A 64 4.43 -22.77 -5.77
C SER A 64 5.35 -21.64 -6.20
N GLN A 65 6.35 -21.34 -5.37
CA GLN A 65 7.44 -20.43 -5.69
C GLN A 65 8.71 -21.25 -5.90
N SER A 66 9.36 -21.10 -7.05
CA SER A 66 10.64 -21.75 -7.34
C SER A 66 11.80 -20.80 -7.11
N ASN A 67 12.71 -21.16 -6.21
CA ASN A 67 13.93 -20.39 -5.92
C ASN A 67 15.14 -21.19 -6.42
N ARG A 68 16.07 -20.53 -7.11
CA ARG A 68 17.30 -21.14 -7.62
C ARG A 68 18.47 -20.72 -6.75
N MET A 69 19.18 -21.69 -6.18
CA MET A 69 20.36 -21.47 -5.35
C MET A 69 21.49 -22.39 -5.82
N PRO A 70 22.77 -22.00 -5.73
CA PRO A 70 23.88 -22.91 -5.96
C PRO A 70 23.86 -24.09 -4.98
N ASP A 71 24.25 -25.29 -5.42
CA ASP A 71 24.36 -26.47 -4.56
C ASP A 71 25.42 -26.21 -3.48
N PRO A 72 25.10 -26.41 -2.18
CA PRO A 72 26.05 -26.20 -1.09
C PRO A 72 27.31 -27.05 -1.20
N LYS A 73 27.24 -28.21 -1.90
CA LYS A 73 28.35 -29.14 -2.08
C LYS A 73 29.09 -28.94 -3.40
N ASP A 74 28.47 -28.27 -4.37
CA ASP A 74 29.04 -27.99 -5.69
C ASP A 74 28.47 -26.68 -6.25
N THR A 75 29.23 -25.60 -6.09
CA THR A 75 28.81 -24.25 -6.51
C THR A 75 28.58 -24.11 -8.02
N SER A 76 29.02 -25.06 -8.84
CA SER A 76 28.76 -25.08 -10.29
C SER A 76 27.37 -25.61 -10.64
N ARG A 77 26.71 -26.31 -9.71
CA ARG A 77 25.37 -26.87 -9.87
C ARG A 77 24.31 -25.95 -9.29
N ILE A 78 23.20 -25.75 -10.00
CA ILE A 78 22.06 -24.98 -9.50
C ILE A 78 21.00 -25.94 -8.94
N VAL A 79 20.64 -25.76 -7.67
CA VAL A 79 19.52 -26.42 -7.00
C VAL A 79 18.30 -25.52 -7.08
N THR A 80 17.20 -26.05 -7.63
CA THR A 80 15.91 -25.35 -7.62
C THR A 80 15.08 -25.87 -6.44
N THR A 81 14.86 -25.02 -5.45
CA THR A 81 13.97 -25.28 -4.31
C THR A 81 12.60 -24.72 -4.62
N THR A 82 11.61 -25.60 -4.80
CA THR A 82 10.21 -25.19 -4.96
C THR A 82 9.51 -25.20 -3.61
N THR A 83 9.18 -24.02 -3.09
CA THR A 83 8.36 -23.86 -1.89
C THR A 83 6.90 -23.78 -2.30
N THR A 84 6.12 -24.79 -1.92
CA THR A 84 4.67 -24.80 -2.15
C THR A 84 3.93 -24.42 -0.86
N THR A 85 3.35 -23.23 -0.83
CA THR A 85 2.42 -22.80 0.23
C THR A 85 1.02 -23.29 -0.12
N THR A 86 0.41 -24.08 0.75
CA THR A 86 -0.96 -24.57 0.56
C THR A 86 -1.87 -23.90 1.58
N PHE A 87 -2.93 -23.24 1.09
CA PHE A 87 -4.03 -22.78 1.91
C PHE A 87 -5.16 -23.81 1.82
N SER A 88 -5.70 -24.20 2.97
CA SER A 88 -6.90 -25.02 3.02
C SER A 88 -7.91 -24.37 3.93
N MET A 89 -9.13 -24.23 3.45
CA MET A 89 -10.22 -23.66 4.23
C MET A 89 -11.53 -24.38 3.93
N ALA A 90 -12.40 -24.42 4.93
CA ALA A 90 -13.76 -24.93 4.76
C ALA A 90 -14.54 -24.04 3.78
N ARG A 91 -15.54 -24.63 3.12
CA ARG A 91 -16.36 -23.95 2.09
C ARG A 91 -17.01 -22.65 2.60
N GLU A 92 -17.51 -22.63 3.83
CA GLU A 92 -18.14 -21.42 4.40
C GLU A 92 -17.11 -20.32 4.69
N MET A 93 -15.89 -20.68 5.10
CA MET A 93 -14.79 -19.73 5.24
C MET A 93 -14.37 -19.16 3.89
N ALA A 94 -14.30 -19.99 2.84
CA ALA A 94 -14.00 -19.54 1.49
C ALA A 94 -15.02 -18.50 0.99
N LYS A 95 -16.33 -18.72 1.22
CA LYS A 95 -17.36 -17.72 0.88
C LYS A 95 -17.19 -16.42 1.66
N SER A 96 -16.87 -16.49 2.95
CA SER A 96 -16.60 -15.31 3.77
C SER A 96 -15.39 -14.51 3.26
N VAL A 97 -14.32 -15.21 2.85
CA VAL A 97 -13.14 -14.60 2.22
C VAL A 97 -13.49 -13.95 0.88
N CYS A 98 -14.29 -14.62 0.03
CA CYS A 98 -14.79 -14.03 -1.21
C CYS A 98 -15.62 -12.76 -0.96
N GLN A 99 -16.50 -12.78 0.04
CA GLN A 99 -17.28 -11.61 0.43
C GLN A 99 -16.35 -10.46 0.86
N ARG A 100 -15.31 -10.75 1.63
CA ARG A 100 -14.30 -9.74 1.99
C ARG A 100 -13.56 -9.19 0.77
N PHE A 101 -13.27 -9.99 -0.26
CA PHE A 101 -12.66 -9.47 -1.50
C PHE A 101 -13.60 -8.52 -2.26
N LEU A 102 -14.89 -8.81 -2.26
CA LEU A 102 -15.93 -7.95 -2.83
C LEU A 102 -16.06 -6.65 -2.02
N ASP A 103 -16.17 -6.75 -0.69
CA ASP A 103 -16.25 -5.60 0.21
C ASP A 103 -14.99 -4.72 0.11
N ALA A 104 -13.82 -5.34 -0.09
CA ALA A 104 -12.53 -4.68 -0.31
C ALA A 104 -12.39 -4.03 -1.71
N ARG A 105 -13.40 -4.19 -2.58
CA ARG A 105 -13.41 -3.73 -3.98
C ARG A 105 -12.27 -4.28 -4.82
N PHE A 106 -11.83 -5.51 -4.57
CA PHE A 106 -10.83 -6.19 -5.42
C PHE A 106 -11.47 -6.85 -6.65
N ILE A 107 -12.74 -7.25 -6.50
CA ILE A 107 -13.54 -7.90 -7.53
C ILE A 107 -14.91 -7.24 -7.58
N GLU A 108 -15.57 -7.35 -8.71
CA GLU A 108 -16.92 -6.85 -8.94
C GLU A 108 -17.76 -7.87 -9.70
N SER A 109 -19.08 -7.80 -9.50
CA SER A 109 -20.02 -8.68 -10.18
C SER A 109 -20.29 -8.19 -11.59
N VAL A 110 -20.29 -9.12 -12.54
CA VAL A 110 -20.62 -8.88 -13.94
C VAL A 110 -22.13 -9.07 -14.19
N ASP A 111 -22.80 -9.88 -13.37
CA ASP A 111 -24.23 -10.21 -13.47
C ASP A 111 -25.14 -9.32 -12.57
N GLY A 112 -24.55 -8.43 -11.76
CA GLY A 112 -25.24 -7.52 -10.83
C GLY A 112 -25.58 -8.14 -9.47
N LYS A 113 -24.96 -9.27 -9.13
CA LYS A 113 -25.11 -9.94 -7.84
C LYS A 113 -24.21 -9.29 -6.79
N VAL A 114 -24.67 -9.31 -5.55
CA VAL A 114 -24.00 -8.64 -4.41
C VAL A 114 -23.44 -9.63 -3.40
N ASP A 115 -23.64 -10.93 -3.63
CA ASP A 115 -23.31 -12.01 -2.71
C ASP A 115 -22.83 -13.27 -3.44
N PHE A 116 -22.24 -14.19 -2.67
CA PHE A 116 -21.70 -15.47 -3.17
C PHE A 116 -22.65 -16.65 -2.92
N SER A 117 -23.97 -16.39 -2.82
CA SER A 117 -24.98 -17.44 -2.64
C SER A 117 -25.13 -18.30 -3.89
N SER A 118 -25.05 -17.68 -5.07
CA SER A 118 -25.10 -18.34 -6.37
C SER A 118 -23.73 -18.87 -6.80
N LYS A 119 -23.67 -20.16 -7.15
CA LYS A 119 -22.45 -20.81 -7.65
C LYS A 119 -22.06 -20.35 -9.06
N SER A 120 -23.03 -19.92 -9.86
CA SER A 120 -22.84 -19.56 -11.28
C SER A 120 -22.62 -18.06 -11.49
N SER A 121 -22.57 -17.26 -10.43
CA SER A 121 -22.30 -15.83 -10.55
C SER A 121 -20.90 -15.59 -11.09
N VAL A 122 -20.82 -14.62 -11.99
CA VAL A 122 -19.62 -14.29 -12.77
C VAL A 122 -19.02 -13.00 -12.23
N TRP A 123 -17.73 -13.05 -11.98
CA TRP A 123 -16.96 -12.00 -11.34
C TRP A 123 -15.78 -11.59 -12.21
N GLN A 124 -15.33 -10.35 -12.04
CA GLN A 124 -14.13 -9.83 -12.67
C GLN A 124 -13.30 -9.02 -11.66
N LEU A 125 -12.01 -8.84 -11.93
CA LEU A 125 -11.18 -7.96 -11.14
C LEU A 125 -11.53 -6.50 -11.43
N THR A 126 -11.52 -5.68 -10.37
CA THR A 126 -11.55 -4.22 -10.48
C THR A 126 -10.16 -3.67 -10.83
N PRO A 127 -10.03 -2.41 -11.26
CA PRO A 127 -8.72 -1.77 -11.43
C PRO A 127 -7.84 -1.82 -10.16
N LYS A 128 -8.45 -1.71 -8.97
CA LYS A 128 -7.78 -1.87 -7.68
C LYS A 128 -7.24 -3.29 -7.49
N GLY A 129 -8.05 -4.30 -7.76
CA GLY A 129 -7.64 -5.70 -7.70
C GLY A 129 -6.49 -6.02 -8.66
N MET A 130 -6.55 -5.48 -9.88
CA MET A 130 -5.50 -5.62 -10.89
C MET A 130 -4.18 -4.96 -10.45
N ASN A 131 -4.22 -3.77 -9.86
CA ASN A 131 -3.02 -3.12 -9.33
C ASN A 131 -2.37 -3.95 -8.21
N ILE A 132 -3.17 -4.50 -7.30
CA ILE A 132 -2.69 -5.38 -6.21
C ILE A 132 -2.05 -6.64 -6.80
N LEU A 133 -2.70 -7.29 -7.76
CA LEU A 133 -2.18 -8.47 -8.45
C LEU A 133 -0.86 -8.16 -9.18
N SER A 134 -0.80 -7.02 -9.90
CA SER A 134 0.42 -6.57 -10.59
C SER A 134 1.60 -6.45 -9.63
N ARG A 135 1.41 -5.78 -8.48
CA ARG A 135 2.44 -5.67 -7.44
C ARG A 135 2.86 -7.03 -6.88
N PHE A 136 1.92 -7.94 -6.69
CA PHE A 136 2.23 -9.29 -6.22
C PHE A 136 3.04 -10.08 -7.27
N CYS A 137 2.67 -9.99 -8.55
CA CYS A 137 3.39 -10.65 -9.63
C CYS A 137 4.80 -10.11 -9.81
N GLN A 138 4.99 -8.79 -9.76
CA GLN A 138 6.30 -8.15 -9.79
C GLN A 138 7.16 -8.62 -8.62
N ARG A 139 6.66 -8.55 -7.38
CA ARG A 139 7.41 -8.94 -6.19
C ARG A 139 7.81 -10.42 -6.17
N ASN A 140 6.96 -11.29 -6.73
CA ASN A 140 7.21 -12.74 -6.73
C ASN A 140 7.78 -13.28 -8.06
N GLY A 141 8.01 -12.44 -9.06
CA GLY A 141 8.56 -12.84 -10.36
C GLY A 141 7.61 -13.72 -11.17
N ILE A 142 6.29 -13.53 -11.02
CA ILE A 142 5.27 -14.33 -11.70
C ILE A 142 5.03 -13.76 -13.09
N SER A 143 5.35 -14.54 -14.12
CA SER A 143 5.11 -14.19 -15.52
C SER A 143 4.32 -15.29 -16.22
N GLN A 144 3.04 -15.44 -15.86
CA GLN A 144 2.11 -16.37 -16.50
C GLN A 144 1.33 -15.66 -17.62
N ARG A 145 1.16 -16.32 -18.77
CA ARG A 145 0.53 -15.70 -19.96
C ARG A 145 -0.84 -15.10 -19.67
N HIS A 146 -1.75 -15.86 -19.05
CA HIS A 146 -3.11 -15.38 -18.78
C HIS A 146 -3.17 -14.21 -17.80
N ILE A 147 -2.17 -14.08 -16.92
CA ILE A 147 -2.04 -12.95 -16.00
C ILE A 147 -1.48 -11.73 -16.72
N ASN A 148 -0.46 -11.90 -17.56
CA ASN A 148 0.08 -10.81 -18.37
C ASN A 148 -1.00 -10.25 -19.31
N ASP A 149 -1.76 -11.11 -19.99
CA ASP A 149 -2.88 -10.71 -20.86
C ASP A 149 -3.94 -9.89 -20.09
N LEU A 150 -4.21 -10.25 -18.83
CA LEU A 150 -5.09 -9.46 -17.96
C LEU A 150 -4.46 -8.10 -17.60
N LEU A 151 -3.21 -8.09 -17.15
CA LEU A 151 -2.53 -6.89 -16.65
C LEU A 151 -2.22 -5.88 -17.75
N ASP A 152 -2.05 -6.32 -19.00
CA ASP A 152 -1.88 -5.49 -20.19
C ASP A 152 -3.21 -4.96 -20.74
N SER A 153 -4.34 -5.45 -20.21
CA SER A 153 -5.66 -4.98 -20.62
C SER A 153 -5.90 -3.51 -20.22
N PRO A 154 -6.71 -2.76 -20.98
CA PRO A 154 -6.99 -1.33 -20.72
C PRO A 154 -7.73 -1.07 -19.39
N ARG A 155 -8.04 -2.10 -18.62
CA ARG A 155 -8.65 -1.99 -17.28
C ARG A 155 -7.62 -1.73 -16.17
N ASN A 156 -6.34 -2.03 -16.41
CA ASN A 156 -5.28 -1.83 -15.43
C ASN A 156 -4.76 -0.38 -15.42
N VAL A 157 -5.66 0.55 -15.08
CA VAL A 157 -5.40 2.01 -15.14
C VAL A 157 -5.14 2.63 -13.77
N MET A 158 -5.33 1.87 -12.69
CA MET A 158 -5.31 2.38 -11.32
C MET A 158 -3.89 2.66 -10.82
N GLN A 159 -3.67 3.87 -10.32
CA GLN A 159 -2.52 4.21 -9.48
C GLN A 159 -2.96 4.30 -8.02
N LEU A 160 -2.81 3.21 -7.27
CA LEU A 160 -3.24 3.15 -5.87
C LEU A 160 -2.35 3.99 -4.95
N VAL A 161 -2.99 4.77 -4.08
CA VAL A 161 -2.34 5.40 -2.93
C VAL A 161 -2.03 4.32 -1.90
N THR A 162 -0.74 4.07 -1.69
CA THR A 162 -0.25 3.10 -0.70
C THR A 162 -0.21 3.75 0.66
N LEU A 163 -1.15 3.37 1.53
CA LEU A 163 -1.24 3.89 2.88
C LEU A 163 -0.21 3.21 3.80
N GLU A 164 0.46 4.01 4.63
CA GLU A 164 1.38 3.53 5.66
C GLU A 164 0.59 2.84 6.78
N ARG A 165 1.01 1.62 7.09
CA ARG A 165 0.47 0.80 8.17
C ARG A 165 1.55 0.50 9.18
N ASP A 166 1.14 0.41 10.44
CA ASP A 166 1.97 -0.17 11.48
C ASP A 166 2.15 -1.68 11.22
N PRO A 167 3.38 -2.19 11.09
CA PRO A 167 3.64 -3.61 10.85
C PRO A 167 3.18 -4.53 11.98
N GLU A 168 3.04 -4.02 13.22
CA GLU A 168 2.61 -4.83 14.36
C GLU A 168 1.09 -4.89 14.52
N THR A 169 0.40 -3.76 14.34
CA THR A 169 -1.06 -3.68 14.58
C THR A 169 -1.90 -3.66 13.30
N ASP A 170 -1.28 -3.53 12.13
CA ASP A 170 -1.91 -3.34 10.82
C ASP A 170 -2.85 -2.11 10.74
N LYS A 171 -2.75 -1.17 11.70
CA LYS A 171 -3.52 0.08 11.74
C LYS A 171 -2.89 1.14 10.83
N LEU A 172 -3.74 2.00 10.27
CA LEU A 172 -3.31 3.15 9.48
C LEU A 172 -2.75 4.26 10.38
N SER A 173 -1.74 4.98 9.91
CA SER A 173 -1.32 6.23 10.55
C SER A 173 -2.28 7.37 10.18
N TYR A 174 -2.78 8.06 11.20
CA TYR A 174 -3.65 9.24 11.09
C TYR A 174 -2.94 10.52 11.53
N ASP A 175 -1.62 10.57 11.37
CA ASP A 175 -0.85 11.77 11.67
C ASP A 175 -1.31 12.92 10.78
N ARG A 176 -1.26 14.15 11.29
CA ARG A 176 -1.75 15.34 10.57
C ARG A 176 -1.19 15.44 9.14
N ALA A 177 0.11 15.18 8.99
CA ALA A 177 0.77 15.19 7.69
C ALA A 177 0.30 14.07 6.75
N MET A 178 -0.02 12.87 7.28
CA MET A 178 -0.60 11.79 6.49
C MET A 178 -1.98 12.19 5.97
N ILE A 179 -2.82 12.74 6.85
CA ILE A 179 -4.15 13.23 6.50
C ILE A 179 -4.06 14.28 5.39
N ASP A 180 -3.15 15.25 5.51
CA ASP A 180 -2.99 16.32 4.52
C ASP A 180 -2.53 15.77 3.15
N ILE A 181 -1.59 14.80 3.12
CA ILE A 181 -1.15 14.16 1.87
C ILE A 181 -2.28 13.36 1.20
N ILE A 182 -2.99 12.54 1.98
CA ILE A 182 -4.11 11.74 1.46
C ILE A 182 -5.21 12.68 0.97
N PHE A 183 -5.49 13.75 1.72
CA PHE A 183 -6.48 14.75 1.34
C PHE A 183 -6.10 15.45 0.02
N ARG A 184 -4.82 15.75 -0.21
CA ARG A 184 -4.35 16.34 -1.47
C ARG A 184 -4.59 15.42 -2.67
N ARG A 185 -4.39 14.11 -2.51
CA ARG A 185 -4.74 13.11 -3.54
C ARG A 185 -6.25 12.99 -3.71
N PHE A 186 -6.98 12.95 -2.60
CA PHE A 186 -8.44 12.87 -2.54
C PHE A 186 -9.10 14.05 -3.26
N ALA A 187 -8.66 15.27 -2.99
CA ALA A 187 -9.21 16.47 -3.60
C ALA A 187 -8.79 16.58 -5.07
N GLY A 188 -7.56 16.17 -5.39
CA GLY A 188 -6.92 16.29 -6.70
C GLY A 188 -5.88 17.40 -6.68
N ASP A 189 -4.65 17.09 -7.10
CA ASP A 189 -3.50 17.99 -7.06
C ASP A 189 -3.49 19.06 -8.17
N THR A 190 -4.19 18.81 -9.27
CA THR A 190 -4.33 19.71 -10.43
C THR A 190 -5.57 20.59 -10.38
N GLY A 191 -6.40 20.42 -9.35
CA GLY A 191 -7.66 21.15 -9.16
C GLY A 191 -8.87 20.24 -8.91
N PRO A 192 -10.04 20.83 -8.63
CA PRO A 192 -11.27 20.09 -8.35
C PRO A 192 -11.79 19.39 -9.60
N ASN A 193 -12.15 18.11 -9.45
CA ASN A 193 -12.78 17.31 -10.50
C ASN A 193 -14.27 17.67 -10.67
N LEU A 194 -14.57 18.69 -11.48
CA LEU A 194 -15.92 19.19 -11.70
C LEU A 194 -16.70 18.40 -12.77
N LYS A 195 -17.95 18.01 -12.47
CA LYS A 195 -18.84 17.41 -13.47
C LYS A 195 -19.15 18.41 -14.60
N ALA A 196 -18.73 18.10 -15.82
CA ALA A 196 -19.13 18.84 -17.01
C ALA A 196 -20.60 18.51 -17.35
N SER A 197 -21.52 19.44 -17.08
CA SER A 197 -22.95 19.42 -17.43
C SER A 197 -23.85 18.40 -16.68
N SER A 198 -24.99 18.90 -16.21
CA SER A 198 -26.02 18.19 -15.45
C SER A 198 -27.11 17.58 -16.35
N SER A 199 -26.74 17.01 -17.50
CA SER A 199 -27.71 16.58 -18.52
C SER A 199 -27.53 15.14 -19.05
N SER A 200 -26.76 14.29 -18.38
CA SER A 200 -26.77 12.85 -18.64
C SER A 200 -27.41 12.11 -17.47
N SER A 201 -28.66 11.71 -17.69
CA SER A 201 -29.46 10.80 -16.88
C SER A 201 -28.69 9.56 -16.44
N ASP A 202 -28.68 9.33 -15.12
CA ASP A 202 -28.58 8.08 -14.38
C ASP A 202 -28.08 6.83 -15.14
N SER A 203 -26.76 6.66 -15.11
CA SER A 203 -26.12 5.34 -15.16
C SER A 203 -24.91 5.36 -14.21
N ASP A 204 -25.21 5.65 -12.94
CA ASP A 204 -24.29 5.80 -11.79
C ASP A 204 -23.71 4.45 -11.30
N SER A 205 -23.30 3.56 -12.21
CA SER A 205 -22.77 2.23 -11.86
C SER A 205 -21.33 1.97 -12.29
N ASN A 206 -20.70 2.87 -13.04
CA ASN A 206 -19.28 2.76 -13.32
C ASN A 206 -18.50 3.44 -12.19
N SER A 207 -17.59 2.72 -11.54
CA SER A 207 -16.67 3.29 -10.55
C SER A 207 -15.94 4.48 -11.18
N ASP A 208 -16.38 5.69 -10.83
CA ASP A 208 -15.93 6.93 -11.47
C ASP A 208 -14.48 7.31 -11.11
N CYS A 209 -13.88 6.55 -10.20
CA CYS A 209 -12.47 6.59 -9.81
C CYS A 209 -11.63 5.70 -10.73
N VAL A 210 -11.65 5.97 -12.03
CA VAL A 210 -11.15 5.02 -13.05
C VAL A 210 -9.65 4.78 -12.92
N ASN A 211 -8.83 5.80 -12.62
CA ASN A 211 -7.36 5.70 -12.65
C ASN A 211 -6.65 6.04 -11.31
N GLY A 212 -7.37 6.48 -10.28
CA GLY A 212 -6.78 6.87 -8.99
C GLY A 212 -5.96 8.17 -8.99
N ILE A 213 -5.76 8.79 -10.16
CA ILE A 213 -5.05 10.07 -10.33
C ILE A 213 -6.02 11.24 -10.17
N VAL A 214 -7.26 11.07 -10.61
CA VAL A 214 -8.28 12.12 -10.53
C VAL A 214 -8.87 12.15 -9.10
N GLY A 215 -8.98 13.35 -8.56
CA GLY A 215 -9.64 13.58 -7.27
C GLY A 215 -11.14 13.24 -7.29
N VAL A 216 -11.74 13.20 -6.10
CA VAL A 216 -13.16 12.96 -5.89
C VAL A 216 -14.00 13.91 -6.73
N ARG A 217 -15.08 13.39 -7.30
CA ARG A 217 -15.98 14.20 -8.11
C ARG A 217 -16.67 15.26 -7.26
N MET A 218 -16.62 16.51 -7.73
CA MET A 218 -17.20 17.66 -7.08
C MET A 218 -18.16 18.42 -7.99
N THR A 219 -19.00 19.22 -7.35
CA THR A 219 -19.92 20.18 -7.97
C THR A 219 -19.70 21.55 -7.37
N ARG A 220 -20.00 22.61 -8.12
CA ARG A 220 -19.97 23.97 -7.55
C ARG A 220 -21.20 24.21 -6.68
N ALA A 221 -21.00 24.80 -5.51
CA ALA A 221 -22.08 25.27 -4.67
C ALA A 221 -22.97 26.27 -5.43
N LYS A 222 -24.27 26.30 -5.13
CA LYS A 222 -25.21 27.25 -5.75
C LYS A 222 -24.92 28.67 -5.23
N ARG A 223 -25.17 29.68 -6.06
CA ARG A 223 -24.83 31.10 -5.82
C ARG A 223 -25.20 31.56 -4.39
N GLY A 224 -24.20 31.91 -3.59
CA GLY A 224 -24.38 32.49 -2.25
C GLY A 224 -23.18 32.21 -1.33
N ASP A 225 -22.64 31.00 -1.39
CA ASP A 225 -21.59 30.55 -0.48
C ASP A 225 -20.19 30.72 -1.09
N LYS A 226 -19.54 31.86 -0.80
CA LYS A 226 -18.19 32.17 -1.31
C LYS A 226 -17.07 31.45 -0.57
N LYS A 227 -17.34 30.88 0.61
CA LYS A 227 -16.29 30.31 1.48
C LYS A 227 -15.96 28.86 1.12
N SER A 228 -16.93 28.10 0.64
CA SER A 228 -16.78 26.66 0.36
C SER A 228 -17.40 26.30 -1.01
N PRO A 229 -16.72 26.67 -2.12
CA PRO A 229 -17.32 26.62 -3.46
C PRO A 229 -17.44 25.22 -4.06
N TYR A 230 -16.77 24.21 -3.49
CA TYR A 230 -16.68 22.85 -4.04
C TYR A 230 -17.31 21.83 -3.10
N VAL A 231 -18.31 21.10 -3.59
CA VAL A 231 -19.16 20.18 -2.83
C VAL A 231 -19.14 18.79 -3.45
N PHE A 232 -19.01 17.76 -2.62
CA PHE A 232 -19.10 16.35 -3.01
C PHE A 232 -20.07 15.59 -2.11
N THR A 233 -20.56 14.43 -2.56
CA THR A 233 -21.45 13.58 -1.76
C THR A 233 -20.66 12.66 -0.83
N GLY A 234 -21.23 12.30 0.32
CA GLY A 234 -20.58 11.38 1.25
C GLY A 234 -20.28 10.01 0.62
N ILE A 235 -21.13 9.53 -0.30
CA ILE A 235 -20.85 8.28 -1.02
C ILE A 235 -19.66 8.41 -1.97
N ALA A 236 -19.52 9.55 -2.68
CA ALA A 236 -18.40 9.75 -3.60
C ALA A 236 -17.07 9.77 -2.84
N ALA A 237 -17.07 10.35 -1.64
CA ALA A 237 -15.88 10.33 -0.79
C ALA A 237 -15.54 8.94 -0.27
N PHE A 238 -16.57 8.16 0.10
CA PHE A 238 -16.40 6.76 0.50
C PHE A 238 -15.81 5.92 -0.65
N ASP A 239 -16.38 6.02 -1.85
CA ASP A 239 -15.94 5.25 -3.01
C ASP A 239 -14.50 5.61 -3.40
N TRP A 240 -14.12 6.90 -3.40
CA TRP A 240 -12.73 7.29 -3.70
C TRP A 240 -11.75 6.72 -2.68
N LEU A 241 -12.04 6.84 -1.38
CA LEU A 241 -11.18 6.32 -0.31
C LEU A 241 -11.11 4.79 -0.31
N MET A 242 -12.14 4.11 -0.81
CA MET A 242 -12.16 2.66 -0.96
C MET A 242 -11.41 2.22 -2.22
N ASP A 243 -11.65 2.86 -3.36
CA ASP A 243 -11.19 2.38 -4.67
C ASP A 243 -9.77 2.85 -5.01
N CYS A 244 -9.39 4.07 -4.62
CA CYS A 244 -8.10 4.69 -4.96
C CYS A 244 -7.00 4.41 -3.92
N CYS A 245 -7.34 3.84 -2.77
CA CYS A 245 -6.38 3.58 -1.68
C CYS A 245 -6.20 2.08 -1.43
N THR A 246 -5.13 1.72 -0.74
CA THR A 246 -4.87 0.35 -0.29
C THR A 246 -5.71 -0.12 0.91
N THR A 247 -6.81 0.58 1.22
CA THR A 247 -7.80 0.23 2.24
C THR A 247 -8.45 -1.11 1.92
N VAL A 248 -8.85 -1.86 2.95
CA VAL A 248 -9.51 -3.16 2.76
C VAL A 248 -10.81 -3.29 3.56
N ASP A 249 -11.01 -2.41 4.54
CA ASP A 249 -12.20 -2.38 5.36
C ASP A 249 -12.87 -1.00 5.30
N LYS A 250 -14.21 -0.99 5.28
CA LYS A 250 -15.00 0.24 5.29
C LYS A 250 -14.75 1.10 6.54
N ARG A 251 -14.39 0.50 7.69
CA ARG A 251 -14.05 1.20 8.93
C ARG A 251 -12.91 2.19 8.70
N GLU A 252 -11.87 1.75 7.99
CA GLU A 252 -10.70 2.58 7.65
C GLU A 252 -11.09 3.81 6.83
N VAL A 253 -12.09 3.66 5.94
CA VAL A 253 -12.64 4.75 5.13
C VAL A 253 -13.38 5.75 6.01
N PHE A 254 -14.21 5.28 6.93
CA PHE A 254 -14.91 6.16 7.87
C PHE A 254 -13.94 6.89 8.79
N ASP A 255 -12.92 6.20 9.32
CA ASP A 255 -11.91 6.80 10.19
C ASP A 255 -11.11 7.89 9.44
N MET A 256 -10.73 7.65 8.18
CA MET A 256 -10.05 8.64 7.36
C MET A 256 -10.95 9.84 7.02
N ALA A 257 -12.21 9.60 6.66
CA ALA A 257 -13.15 10.68 6.36
C ALA A 257 -13.49 11.52 7.61
N ASN A 258 -13.59 10.89 8.78
CA ASN A 258 -13.69 11.59 10.06
C ASN A 258 -12.43 12.39 10.37
N ALA A 259 -11.25 11.89 10.03
CA ALA A 259 -10.00 12.62 10.17
C ALA A 259 -9.98 13.89 9.31
N PHE A 260 -10.56 13.87 8.09
CA PHE A 260 -10.73 15.08 7.27
C PHE A 260 -11.65 16.11 7.93
N LEU A 261 -12.76 15.69 8.55
CA LEU A 261 -13.66 16.57 9.30
C LEU A 261 -12.95 17.18 10.51
N ASN A 262 -12.31 16.35 11.33
CA ASN A 262 -11.61 16.77 12.54
C ASN A 262 -10.41 17.69 12.24
N ALA A 263 -9.83 17.57 11.04
CA ALA A 263 -8.75 18.42 10.57
C ALA A 263 -9.22 19.75 9.97
N ASP A 264 -10.54 20.01 9.92
CA ASP A 264 -11.23 21.12 9.25
C ASP A 264 -10.94 21.22 7.75
N LEU A 265 -10.65 20.10 7.08
CA LEU A 265 -10.40 20.09 5.63
C LEU A 265 -11.71 20.06 4.85
N ILE A 266 -12.75 19.48 5.45
CA ILE A 266 -14.10 19.40 4.90
C ILE A 266 -15.12 19.74 5.98
N GLU A 267 -16.30 20.19 5.58
CA GLU A 267 -17.42 20.50 6.48
C GLU A 267 -18.75 19.98 5.91
N PRO A 268 -19.74 19.63 6.75
CA PRO A 268 -21.07 19.25 6.28
C PRO A 268 -21.73 20.40 5.50
N TYR A 269 -22.23 20.11 4.29
CA TYR A 269 -22.89 21.09 3.44
C TYR A 269 -24.41 20.93 3.49
N ILE A 270 -25.11 21.99 3.92
CA ILE A 270 -26.58 22.06 3.95
C ILE A 270 -27.04 23.07 2.89
N ALA A 271 -27.73 22.59 1.86
CA ALA A 271 -28.31 23.48 0.86
C ALA A 271 -29.43 24.34 1.47
N GLU A 272 -29.49 25.63 1.14
CA GLU A 272 -30.45 26.61 1.69
C GLU A 272 -31.92 26.16 1.62
N ARG A 273 -32.32 25.37 0.61
CA ARG A 273 -33.69 24.83 0.49
C ARG A 273 -34.11 23.88 1.62
N SER A 274 -33.17 23.38 2.42
CA SER A 274 -33.41 22.43 3.50
C SER A 274 -33.41 23.08 4.90
N GLN A 275 -33.27 24.41 4.99
CA GLN A 275 -33.24 25.13 6.27
C GLN A 275 -34.63 25.25 6.96
N SER A 276 -35.72 24.92 6.27
CA SER A 276 -37.09 25.01 6.81
C SER A 276 -37.51 23.81 7.68
N SER A 277 -36.71 22.74 7.74
CA SER A 277 -36.92 21.61 8.66
C SER A 277 -35.86 21.60 9.75
N SER A 278 -36.05 22.49 10.73
CA SER A 278 -35.27 22.52 11.97
C SER A 278 -35.53 21.27 12.80
N GLN A 279 -34.71 20.23 12.57
CA GLN A 279 -34.34 19.20 13.54
C GLN A 279 -33.34 18.27 12.85
N THR A 280 -32.05 18.57 12.96
CA THR A 280 -31.04 17.54 12.72
C THR A 280 -29.94 17.77 13.73
N SER A 281 -29.88 16.87 14.71
CA SER A 281 -28.78 16.72 15.65
C SER A 281 -27.46 16.96 14.94
N GLN A 282 -26.57 17.76 15.54
CA GLN A 282 -25.17 17.87 15.13
C GLN A 282 -24.60 16.44 15.04
N ALA A 283 -24.61 15.87 13.83
CA ALA A 283 -24.05 14.54 13.61
C ALA A 283 -22.55 14.68 13.81
N THR A 284 -22.03 14.03 14.84
CA THR A 284 -20.63 14.15 15.29
C THR A 284 -19.63 13.44 14.38
N GLY A 285 -20.06 12.95 13.21
CA GLY A 285 -19.20 12.15 12.32
C GLY A 285 -19.68 12.05 10.87
N PHE A 286 -18.77 11.58 10.02
CA PHE A 286 -18.94 11.38 8.60
C PHE A 286 -20.03 10.35 8.28
N ARG A 287 -20.80 10.60 7.21
CA ARG A 287 -21.85 9.73 6.71
C ARG A 287 -21.70 9.51 5.21
N ALA A 288 -21.45 8.27 4.83
CA ALA A 288 -21.42 7.85 3.43
C ALA A 288 -22.86 7.72 2.89
N SER A 289 -23.40 8.80 2.31
CA SER A 289 -24.74 8.80 1.69
C SER A 289 -24.76 9.66 0.43
N LYS A 290 -25.64 9.31 -0.52
CA LYS A 290 -25.98 10.14 -1.69
C LYS A 290 -26.69 11.45 -1.29
N SER A 291 -27.43 11.43 -0.19
CA SER A 291 -28.21 12.58 0.31
C SER A 291 -27.43 13.51 1.23
N VAL A 292 -26.24 13.11 1.68
CA VAL A 292 -25.37 13.92 2.54
C VAL A 292 -24.25 14.46 1.68
N SER A 293 -24.02 15.77 1.76
CA SER A 293 -22.95 16.44 1.03
C SER A 293 -21.99 17.13 1.98
N TYR A 294 -20.75 17.26 1.54
CA TYR A 294 -19.67 17.93 2.26
C TYR A 294 -19.03 18.96 1.33
N ALA A 295 -18.60 20.08 1.88
CA ALA A 295 -17.87 21.10 1.16
C ALA A 295 -16.40 21.10 1.57
N VAL A 296 -15.51 21.42 0.63
CA VAL A 296 -14.09 21.65 0.91
C VAL A 296 -13.94 23.03 1.52
N THR A 297 -13.36 23.10 2.72
CA THR A 297 -13.14 24.38 3.42
C THR A 297 -11.99 25.16 2.78
N MET A 298 -11.82 26.43 3.15
CA MET A 298 -10.64 27.21 2.73
C MET A 298 -9.32 26.52 3.12
N LYS A 299 -9.25 25.94 4.32
CA LYS A 299 -8.08 25.18 4.78
C LYS A 299 -7.83 23.95 3.92
N GLY A 300 -8.90 23.22 3.58
CA GLY A 300 -8.84 22.11 2.63
C GLY A 300 -8.31 22.53 1.25
N MET A 301 -8.76 23.67 0.72
CA MET A 301 -8.30 24.17 -0.57
C MET A 301 -6.80 24.55 -0.56
N VAL A 302 -6.29 25.08 0.55
CA VAL A 302 -4.86 25.35 0.72
C VAL A 302 -4.07 24.03 0.76
N VAL A 303 -4.50 23.05 1.56
CA VAL A 303 -3.85 21.72 1.65
C VAL A 303 -3.86 20.98 0.31
N ALA A 304 -4.97 21.09 -0.45
CA ALA A 304 -5.09 20.52 -1.79
C ALA A 304 -4.18 21.23 -2.82
N GLY A 305 -3.63 22.40 -2.48
CA GLY A 305 -2.80 23.21 -3.38
C GLY A 305 -3.59 24.02 -4.41
N TRP A 306 -4.90 24.21 -4.21
CA TRP A 306 -5.75 24.98 -5.13
C TRP A 306 -5.66 26.49 -4.92
N VAL A 307 -5.37 26.89 -3.68
CA VAL A 307 -5.26 28.29 -3.28
C VAL A 307 -3.98 28.48 -2.48
N ALA A 308 -3.29 29.60 -2.69
CA ALA A 308 -2.13 29.96 -1.88
C ALA A 308 -2.54 30.24 -0.43
N ASP A 309 -1.68 29.91 0.52
CA ASP A 309 -1.93 30.17 1.93
C ASP A 309 -2.03 31.69 2.20
N PRO A 310 -3.19 32.19 2.70
CA PRO A 310 -3.38 33.61 2.98
C PRO A 310 -2.55 34.14 4.15
N THR A 311 -2.02 33.26 5.01
CA THR A 311 -1.20 33.64 6.18
C THR A 311 0.28 33.81 5.87
N GLY A 312 0.71 33.52 4.63
CA GLY A 312 2.01 33.97 4.14
C GLY A 312 3.21 33.58 5.00
N THR A 313 3.20 32.42 5.67
CA THR A 313 4.45 31.80 6.14
C THR A 313 5.09 30.99 5.02
N VAL A 314 5.37 31.67 3.92
CA VAL A 314 6.41 31.29 2.95
C VAL A 314 6.96 32.60 2.41
N ASN A 315 8.24 32.82 2.67
CA ASN A 315 9.11 33.79 2.02
C ASN A 315 8.79 33.90 0.52
N SER A 316 7.88 34.79 0.17
CA SER A 316 7.58 35.18 -1.21
C SER A 316 8.49 36.34 -1.59
N GLU A 317 9.79 36.06 -1.64
CA GLU A 317 10.77 36.84 -2.43
C GLU A 317 11.40 35.94 -3.51
N ALA A 318 10.59 35.13 -4.19
CA ALA A 318 11.06 34.28 -5.29
C ALA A 318 10.53 34.71 -6.67
N ALA A 319 10.16 35.99 -6.82
CA ALA A 319 9.78 36.55 -8.12
C ALA A 319 10.19 38.03 -8.27
N ALA A 320 11.43 38.39 -7.91
CA ALA A 320 12.20 39.51 -8.51
C ALA A 320 13.48 39.84 -7.69
N ALA A 321 14.49 38.96 -7.69
CA ALA A 321 15.91 39.36 -7.53
C ALA A 321 16.82 38.15 -7.75
N PRO A 322 17.97 38.29 -8.45
CA PRO A 322 19.01 37.28 -8.45
C PRO A 322 19.77 37.38 -7.13
N SER A 323 19.28 36.70 -6.07
CA SER A 323 20.02 36.58 -4.82
C SER A 323 21.24 35.67 -5.05
N LYS A 324 22.43 36.22 -4.84
CA LYS A 324 23.73 35.51 -4.81
C LYS A 324 23.61 34.20 -4.00
N PRO A 325 24.32 33.13 -4.38
CA PRO A 325 24.33 31.89 -3.61
C PRO A 325 24.99 32.15 -2.26
N THR A 326 24.20 32.28 -1.21
CA THR A 326 24.69 32.19 0.17
C THR A 326 25.12 30.75 0.42
N ASN A 327 26.43 30.51 0.28
CA ASN A 327 27.13 29.28 0.66
C ASN A 327 27.04 29.05 2.18
N GLY A 328 25.88 28.63 2.65
CA GLY A 328 25.61 28.37 4.07
C GLY A 328 24.37 27.53 4.29
N VAL A 329 24.10 26.54 3.42
CA VAL A 329 23.15 25.48 3.73
C VAL A 329 23.76 24.69 4.88
N SER A 330 23.16 24.75 6.07
CA SER A 330 23.48 23.82 7.16
C SER A 330 23.54 22.42 6.56
N ARG A 331 24.76 21.88 6.55
CA ARG A 331 25.15 20.71 5.76
C ARG A 331 24.65 19.46 6.47
N ASP A 332 23.34 19.36 6.69
CA ASP A 332 22.73 18.18 7.24
C ASP A 332 23.08 17.02 6.32
N SER A 333 23.70 16.00 6.90
CA SER A 333 24.06 14.81 6.14
C SER A 333 22.79 14.21 5.57
N ASN A 334 22.83 13.74 4.32
CA ASN A 334 21.71 12.99 3.76
C ASN A 334 21.37 11.75 4.62
N THR A 335 22.31 11.26 5.43
CA THR A 335 22.08 10.28 6.49
C THR A 335 21.03 10.75 7.50
N ASN A 336 21.09 11.98 7.98
CA ASN A 336 20.11 12.53 8.93
C ASN A 336 18.74 12.68 8.26
N ARG A 337 18.72 13.18 7.02
CA ARG A 337 17.51 13.24 6.20
C ARG A 337 16.87 11.87 6.03
N MET A 338 17.67 10.85 5.72
CA MET A 338 17.19 9.49 5.58
C MET A 338 16.56 8.97 6.88
N THR A 339 17.20 9.20 8.03
CA THR A 339 16.65 8.83 9.34
C THR A 339 15.29 9.48 9.61
N VAL A 340 15.16 10.78 9.32
CA VAL A 340 13.89 11.52 9.47
C VAL A 340 12.82 10.95 8.53
N ILE A 341 13.14 10.76 7.25
CA ILE A 341 12.24 10.19 6.24
C ILE A 341 11.75 8.80 6.67
N LEU A 342 12.62 7.96 7.21
CA LEU A 342 12.27 6.61 7.65
C LEU A 342 11.43 6.59 8.93
N ARG A 343 11.53 7.60 9.81
CA ARG A 343 10.76 7.67 11.05
C ARG A 343 9.36 8.24 10.81
N ASP A 344 9.24 9.28 10.00
CA ASP A 344 7.98 9.94 9.70
C ASP A 344 7.17 9.18 8.61
N PRO A 345 5.95 8.66 8.92
CA PRO A 345 5.16 7.90 7.95
C PRO A 345 4.84 8.68 6.67
N ALA A 346 4.52 9.97 6.80
CA ALA A 346 4.15 10.80 5.67
C ALA A 346 5.33 11.06 4.72
N LEU A 347 6.54 11.26 5.24
CA LEU A 347 7.76 11.39 4.43
C LEU A 347 8.12 10.05 3.80
N ARG A 348 7.96 8.95 4.54
CA ARG A 348 8.19 7.59 4.03
C ARG A 348 7.26 7.27 2.87
N LEU A 349 5.99 7.68 2.94
CA LEU A 349 5.03 7.52 1.85
C LEU A 349 5.51 8.26 0.60
N LEU A 350 5.82 9.56 0.71
CA LEU A 350 6.29 10.36 -0.42
C LEU A 350 7.59 9.80 -1.01
N PHE A 351 8.52 9.37 -0.16
CA PHE A 351 9.77 8.77 -0.59
C PHE A 351 9.54 7.42 -1.30
N ARG A 352 8.59 6.60 -0.84
CA ARG A 352 8.21 5.36 -1.55
C ARG A 352 7.62 5.65 -2.93
N GLU A 353 6.78 6.68 -3.06
CA GLU A 353 6.26 7.11 -4.37
C GLU A 353 7.41 7.48 -5.31
N TYR A 354 8.34 8.30 -4.82
CA TYR A 354 9.52 8.69 -5.58
C TYR A 354 10.37 7.48 -6.01
N LEU A 355 10.71 6.57 -5.08
CA LEU A 355 11.50 5.38 -5.40
C LEU A 355 10.82 4.47 -6.41
N ARG A 356 9.48 4.40 -6.40
CA ARG A 356 8.71 3.65 -7.40
C ARG A 356 8.83 4.27 -8.77
N GLU A 357 8.72 5.59 -8.87
CA GLU A 357 8.87 6.34 -10.13
C GLU A 357 10.28 6.21 -10.71
N THR A 358 11.28 6.04 -9.86
CA THR A 358 12.68 5.81 -10.26
C THR A 358 13.09 4.34 -10.28
N HIS A 359 12.14 3.40 -10.18
CA HIS A 359 12.36 1.95 -10.24
C HIS A 359 13.40 1.41 -9.23
N CYS A 360 13.37 1.91 -8.00
CA CYS A 360 14.26 1.48 -6.91
C CYS A 360 13.52 1.34 -5.56
N GLU A 361 12.21 1.07 -5.60
CA GLU A 361 11.33 0.86 -4.44
C GLU A 361 11.80 -0.31 -3.55
N GLU A 362 12.43 -1.33 -4.15
CA GLU A 362 12.92 -2.53 -3.46
C GLU A 362 13.91 -2.21 -2.33
N ASN A 363 14.67 -1.11 -2.44
CA ASN A 363 15.61 -0.68 -1.41
C ASN A 363 14.89 -0.32 -0.10
N LEU A 364 13.80 0.46 -0.20
CA LEU A 364 13.00 0.84 0.96
C LEU A 364 12.20 -0.35 1.49
N ALA A 365 11.65 -1.17 0.60
CA ALA A 365 10.94 -2.39 0.97
C ALA A 365 11.83 -3.32 1.79
N PHE A 366 13.03 -3.64 1.29
CA PHE A 366 14.01 -4.44 2.01
C PHE A 366 14.38 -3.83 3.37
N TYR A 367 14.66 -2.52 3.42
CA TYR A 367 15.04 -1.86 4.67
C TYR A 367 13.96 -2.05 5.74
N VAL A 368 12.69 -1.81 5.39
CA VAL A 368 11.55 -1.93 6.33
C VAL A 368 11.31 -3.39 6.74
N GLU A 369 11.36 -4.34 5.79
CA GLU A 369 11.13 -5.75 6.08
C GLU A 369 12.25 -6.36 6.95
N VAL A 370 13.52 -6.02 6.69
CA VAL A 370 14.64 -6.44 7.53
C VAL A 370 14.55 -5.82 8.93
N ARG A 371 14.09 -4.57 9.05
CA ARG A 371 13.89 -3.94 10.37
C ARG A 371 12.86 -4.69 11.20
N SER A 372 11.76 -5.10 10.59
CA SER A 372 10.74 -5.93 11.23
C SER A 372 11.33 -7.28 11.65
N PHE A 373 12.06 -7.94 10.75
CA PHE A 373 12.72 -9.21 11.04
C PHE A 373 13.69 -9.12 12.22
N LEU A 374 14.52 -8.05 12.28
CA LEU A 374 15.46 -7.85 13.39
C LEU A 374 14.73 -7.62 14.72
N ALA A 375 13.60 -6.89 14.71
CA ALA A 375 12.77 -6.71 15.89
C ALA A 375 12.14 -8.04 16.37
N ASP A 376 11.65 -8.86 15.42
CA ASP A 376 11.10 -10.19 15.71
C ASP A 376 12.17 -11.13 16.26
N TYR A 377 13.38 -11.11 15.69
CA TYR A 377 14.54 -11.84 16.16
C TYR A 377 14.93 -11.45 17.60
N GLU A 378 15.01 -10.15 17.90
CA GLU A 378 15.30 -9.68 19.26
C GLU A 378 14.22 -10.10 20.26
N ARG A 379 12.94 -10.05 19.85
CA ARG A 379 11.81 -10.51 20.67
C ARG A 379 11.87 -12.01 20.93
N ALA A 380 12.21 -12.80 19.91
CA ALA A 380 12.41 -14.24 20.04
C ALA A 380 13.56 -14.56 21.01
N LYS A 381 14.63 -13.76 21.01
CA LYS A 381 15.81 -13.94 21.87
C LYS A 381 15.60 -13.51 23.32
N ARG A 382 14.85 -12.43 23.56
CA ARG A 382 14.63 -11.82 24.89
C ARG A 382 13.41 -12.37 25.65
N GLY A 383 12.66 -13.31 25.07
CA GLY A 383 11.47 -13.87 25.71
C GLY A 383 11.77 -14.48 27.09
N PRO A 384 10.85 -14.37 28.08
CA PRO A 384 11.08 -14.83 29.46
C PRO A 384 11.17 -16.35 29.64
N ALA A 385 10.97 -17.12 28.57
CA ALA A 385 11.21 -18.57 28.51
C ALA A 385 12.19 -18.85 27.37
N ALA A 386 12.98 -19.92 27.48
CA ALA A 386 13.86 -20.37 26.40
C ALA A 386 13.13 -20.30 25.05
N PRO A 387 13.76 -19.73 24.00
CA PRO A 387 13.09 -19.47 22.74
C PRO A 387 12.43 -20.75 22.24
N ARG A 388 11.10 -20.73 22.10
CA ARG A 388 10.34 -21.90 21.63
C ARG A 388 10.90 -22.28 20.26
N GLN A 389 11.24 -23.55 20.07
CA GLN A 389 11.89 -24.04 18.85
C GLN A 389 11.13 -23.64 17.58
N ASP A 390 9.80 -23.64 17.66
CA ASP A 390 8.92 -23.23 16.58
C ASP A 390 9.13 -21.75 16.20
N THR A 391 9.32 -20.86 17.17
CA THR A 391 9.57 -19.43 16.93
C THR A 391 10.91 -19.20 16.21
N ILE A 392 11.96 -19.94 16.58
CA ILE A 392 13.26 -19.88 15.90
C ILE A 392 13.13 -20.37 14.45
N ARG A 393 12.44 -21.49 14.23
CA ARG A 393 12.19 -22.03 12.89
C ARG A 393 11.37 -21.08 12.03
N GLU A 394 10.35 -20.44 12.60
CA GLU A 394 9.53 -19.44 11.91
C GLU A 394 10.33 -18.19 11.54
N THR A 395 11.17 -17.70 12.45
CA THR A 395 12.04 -16.53 12.20
C THR A 395 13.06 -16.86 11.12
N LEU A 396 13.67 -18.04 11.18
CA LEU A 396 14.58 -18.51 10.14
C LEU A 396 13.89 -18.70 8.78
N ALA A 397 12.66 -19.21 8.76
CA ALA A 397 11.86 -19.29 7.52
C ALA A 397 11.60 -17.88 6.93
N SER A 398 11.33 -16.88 7.79
CA SER A 398 11.22 -15.48 7.37
C SER A 398 12.52 -14.96 6.75
N ALA A 399 13.68 -15.30 7.33
CA ALA A 399 14.98 -14.97 6.77
C ALA A 399 15.21 -15.57 5.37
N TYR A 400 14.81 -16.82 5.15
CA TYR A 400 14.83 -17.43 3.83
C TYR A 400 13.91 -16.72 2.83
N SER A 401 12.70 -16.32 3.25
CA SER A 401 11.80 -15.54 2.41
C SER A 401 12.41 -14.19 2.01
N LEU A 402 13.05 -13.48 2.93
CA LEU A 402 13.73 -12.20 2.64
C LEU A 402 14.90 -12.38 1.69
N TYR A 403 15.73 -13.40 1.91
CA TYR A 403 16.84 -13.70 1.02
C TYR A 403 16.35 -13.98 -0.40
N ASN A 404 15.35 -14.86 -0.55
CA ASN A 404 14.82 -15.21 -1.87
C ASN A 404 14.14 -14.02 -2.56
N ALA A 405 13.50 -13.13 -1.78
CA ALA A 405 12.83 -11.94 -2.32
C ALA A 405 13.80 -10.83 -2.75
N PHE A 406 14.94 -10.62 -2.09
CA PHE A 406 15.76 -9.42 -2.32
C PHE A 406 17.23 -9.69 -2.67
N LEU A 407 17.75 -10.88 -2.38
CA LEU A 407 19.19 -11.16 -2.43
C LEU A 407 19.55 -12.36 -3.31
N ALA A 408 18.61 -13.27 -3.55
CA ALA A 408 18.83 -14.40 -4.43
C ALA A 408 19.11 -13.92 -5.87
N PRO A 409 20.06 -14.54 -6.58
CA PRO A 409 20.35 -14.18 -7.97
C PRO A 409 19.13 -14.34 -8.86
N GLY A 410 18.83 -13.31 -9.66
CA GLY A 410 17.67 -13.30 -10.55
C GLY A 410 16.34 -13.06 -9.82
N SER A 411 16.38 -12.60 -8.56
CA SER A 411 15.20 -12.08 -7.90
C SER A 411 14.64 -10.87 -8.68
N PRO A 412 13.32 -10.74 -8.83
CA PRO A 412 12.72 -9.55 -9.44
C PRO A 412 12.97 -8.26 -8.63
N CYS A 413 13.30 -8.38 -7.34
CA CYS A 413 13.60 -7.26 -6.44
C CYS A 413 15.06 -7.33 -5.95
N GLU A 414 15.97 -7.82 -6.80
CA GLU A 414 17.38 -8.01 -6.47
C GLU A 414 18.07 -6.68 -6.11
N LEU A 415 18.68 -6.62 -4.93
CA LEU A 415 19.32 -5.42 -4.41
C LEU A 415 20.75 -5.23 -4.90
N ASN A 416 21.13 -3.98 -5.11
CA ASN A 416 22.50 -3.58 -5.40
C ASN A 416 23.33 -3.41 -4.11
N ILE A 417 23.84 -4.51 -3.57
CA ILE A 417 24.75 -4.52 -2.41
C ILE A 417 26.13 -5.08 -2.76
N ASP A 418 27.12 -4.81 -1.91
CA ASP A 418 28.49 -5.31 -2.06
C ASP A 418 28.54 -6.83 -2.25
N HIS A 419 29.39 -7.25 -3.19
CA HIS A 419 29.50 -8.64 -3.60
C HIS A 419 30.02 -9.55 -2.48
N THR A 420 30.90 -9.05 -1.61
CA THR A 420 31.42 -9.80 -0.46
C THR A 420 30.29 -10.10 0.54
N LEU A 421 29.50 -9.08 0.88
CA LEU A 421 28.35 -9.23 1.77
C LEU A 421 27.29 -10.16 1.20
N ARG A 422 27.00 -10.03 -0.11
CA ARG A 422 26.07 -10.93 -0.80
C ARG A 422 26.53 -12.39 -0.73
N ASN A 423 27.81 -12.66 -0.98
CA ASN A 423 28.36 -14.00 -0.92
C ASN A 423 28.33 -14.58 0.51
N ALA A 424 28.55 -13.74 1.52
CA ALA A 424 28.41 -14.15 2.92
C ALA A 424 26.97 -14.57 3.26
N LEU A 425 25.97 -13.80 2.81
CA LEU A 425 24.55 -14.13 2.97
C LEU A 425 24.19 -15.41 2.21
N ALA A 426 24.58 -15.53 0.95
CA ALA A 426 24.34 -16.71 0.14
C ALA A 426 24.95 -17.97 0.77
N GLY A 427 26.21 -17.92 1.19
CA GLY A 427 26.91 -19.03 1.84
C GLY A 427 26.35 -19.38 3.23
N ARG A 428 25.61 -18.47 3.87
CA ARG A 428 24.87 -18.79 5.11
C ARG A 428 23.51 -19.41 4.84
N MET A 429 22.79 -18.93 3.83
CA MET A 429 21.48 -19.47 3.47
C MET A 429 21.58 -20.88 2.85
N THR A 430 22.67 -21.20 2.15
CA THR A 430 22.87 -22.53 1.55
C THR A 430 23.40 -23.58 2.54
N ARG A 431 23.88 -23.18 3.72
CA ARG A 431 24.36 -24.15 4.72
C ARG A 431 23.18 -24.95 5.28
N SER A 432 23.36 -26.26 5.38
CA SER A 432 22.42 -27.12 6.07
C SER A 432 22.37 -26.73 7.54
N VAL A 433 21.19 -26.37 8.02
CA VAL A 433 20.96 -26.04 9.41
C VAL A 433 20.84 -27.36 10.18
N GLY A 434 21.77 -27.62 11.10
CA GLY A 434 21.80 -28.85 11.91
C GLY A 434 20.87 -28.79 13.12
N GLU A 435 21.23 -29.53 14.19
CA GLU A 435 20.46 -29.63 15.44
C GLU A 435 20.31 -28.29 16.20
N ASP A 436 19.51 -28.28 17.27
CA ASP A 436 18.90 -27.10 17.88
C ASP A 436 19.87 -25.95 18.26
N GLU A 437 21.06 -26.24 18.81
CA GLU A 437 22.06 -25.20 19.11
C GLU A 437 22.64 -24.55 17.84
N GLN A 438 22.75 -25.31 16.75
CA GLN A 438 23.27 -24.82 15.48
C GLN A 438 22.24 -23.93 14.77
N MET A 439 20.93 -24.18 14.97
CA MET A 439 19.85 -23.31 14.47
C MET A 439 19.94 -21.90 15.05
N ILE A 440 20.10 -21.77 16.37
CA ILE A 440 20.20 -20.48 17.05
C ILE A 440 21.44 -19.72 16.58
N LYS A 441 22.60 -20.40 16.55
CA LYS A 441 23.84 -19.79 16.05
C LYS A 441 23.72 -19.33 14.60
N SER A 442 23.08 -20.13 13.75
CA SER A 442 22.84 -19.76 12.36
C SER A 442 21.93 -18.54 12.24
N LEU A 443 20.90 -18.45 13.09
CA LEU A 443 19.99 -17.30 13.11
C LEU A 443 20.71 -16.01 13.55
N ASP A 444 21.53 -16.08 14.60
CA ASP A 444 22.35 -14.95 15.09
C ASP A 444 23.28 -14.40 13.97
N GLU A 445 23.94 -15.30 13.23
CA GLU A 445 24.82 -14.93 12.13
C GLU A 445 24.05 -14.32 10.95
N VAL A 446 22.88 -14.87 10.61
CA VAL A 446 22.01 -14.32 9.57
C VAL A 446 21.49 -12.94 9.96
N ALA A 447 21.07 -12.74 11.22
CA ALA A 447 20.64 -11.44 11.72
C ALA A 447 21.76 -10.40 11.62
N THR A 448 22.99 -10.77 11.97
CA THR A 448 24.17 -9.90 11.86
C THR A 448 24.42 -9.48 10.40
N LEU A 449 24.32 -10.42 9.46
CA LEU A 449 24.51 -10.11 8.03
C LEU A 449 23.37 -9.26 7.47
N PHE A 450 22.13 -9.48 7.89
CA PHE A 450 21.00 -8.64 7.50
C PHE A 450 21.11 -7.22 8.04
N ASP A 451 21.60 -7.03 9.27
CA ASP A 451 21.87 -5.71 9.83
C ASP A 451 22.93 -4.94 9.01
N GLN A 452 24.00 -5.63 8.60
CA GLN A 452 25.02 -5.06 7.70
C GLN A 452 24.43 -4.70 6.33
N ALA A 453 23.58 -5.57 5.76
CA ALA A 453 22.91 -5.32 4.49
C ALA A 453 21.94 -4.14 4.58
N GLN A 454 21.15 -4.07 5.65
CA GLN A 454 20.25 -2.95 5.92
C GLN A 454 21.02 -1.63 6.03
N SER A 455 22.15 -1.64 6.75
CA SER A 455 23.04 -0.47 6.88
C SER A 455 23.64 -0.04 5.53
N SER A 456 24.00 -0.99 4.68
CA SER A 456 24.49 -0.71 3.32
C SER A 456 23.41 -0.08 2.44
N VAL A 457 22.21 -0.66 2.41
CA VAL A 457 21.06 -0.14 1.65
C VAL A 457 20.61 1.23 2.17
N PHE A 458 20.65 1.46 3.49
CA PHE A 458 20.42 2.77 4.07
C PHE A 458 21.39 3.82 3.52
N LYS A 459 22.70 3.51 3.50
CA LYS A 459 23.73 4.41 2.96
C LYS A 459 23.56 4.63 1.46
N LEU A 460 23.18 3.61 0.71
CA LEU A 460 22.86 3.70 -0.71
C LEU A 460 21.72 4.71 -0.95
N MET A 461 20.57 4.51 -0.30
CA MET A 461 19.43 5.42 -0.41
C MET A 461 19.76 6.84 0.06
N ALA A 462 20.51 6.98 1.15
CA ALA A 462 20.93 8.29 1.66
C ALA A 462 21.88 9.02 0.68
N SER A 463 22.79 8.31 0.03
CA SER A 463 23.77 8.93 -0.88
C SER A 463 23.20 9.20 -2.27
N ASP A 464 22.36 8.32 -2.80
CA ASP A 464 21.84 8.42 -4.17
C ASP A 464 20.41 8.96 -4.25
N SER A 465 19.47 8.34 -3.53
CA SER A 465 18.03 8.59 -3.70
C SER A 465 17.56 9.85 -2.97
N VAL A 466 17.98 10.07 -1.73
CA VAL A 466 17.58 11.23 -0.90
C VAL A 466 17.91 12.58 -1.55
N PRO A 467 19.12 12.86 -2.07
CA PRO A 467 19.40 14.16 -2.68
C PRO A 467 18.57 14.42 -3.94
N LYS A 468 18.23 13.37 -4.70
CA LYS A 468 17.37 13.49 -5.88
C LYS A 468 15.91 13.73 -5.46
N PHE A 469 15.41 12.98 -4.48
CA PHE A 469 14.09 13.18 -3.89
C PHE A 469 13.87 14.61 -3.38
N CYS A 470 14.85 15.17 -2.66
CA CYS A 470 14.75 16.54 -2.14
C CYS A 470 14.77 17.63 -3.23
N ARG A 471 15.35 17.34 -4.41
CA ARG A 471 15.46 18.28 -5.54
C ARG A 471 14.33 18.13 -6.54
N ASP A 472 13.62 17.01 -6.51
CA ASP A 472 12.53 16.74 -7.43
C ASP A 472 11.41 17.78 -7.24
N PRO A 473 11.02 18.55 -8.28
CA PRO A 473 10.03 19.62 -8.16
C PRO A 473 8.68 19.16 -7.60
N LYS A 474 8.27 17.92 -7.88
CA LYS A 474 7.00 17.34 -7.40
C LYS A 474 6.97 17.20 -5.89
N TYR A 475 8.11 16.85 -5.29
CA TYR A 475 8.22 16.59 -3.85
C TYR A 475 8.77 17.79 -3.09
N ALA A 476 9.65 18.59 -3.69
CA ALA A 476 10.31 19.74 -3.06
C ALA A 476 9.33 20.80 -2.53
N ALA A 477 8.18 20.99 -3.18
CA ALA A 477 7.13 21.89 -2.66
C ALA A 477 6.56 21.37 -1.33
N VAL A 478 6.14 20.10 -1.31
CA VAL A 478 5.54 19.45 -0.14
C VAL A 478 6.57 19.33 1.01
N LEU A 479 7.84 19.04 0.70
CA LEU A 479 8.90 18.96 1.71
C LEU A 479 9.19 20.31 2.40
N ARG A 480 9.09 21.42 1.65
CA ARG A 480 9.22 22.78 2.19
C ARG A 480 8.03 23.15 3.07
N GLU A 481 6.81 22.87 2.62
CA GLU A 481 5.58 23.07 3.40
C GLU A 481 5.63 22.31 4.73
N ARG A 482 6.19 21.10 4.72
CA ARG A 482 6.36 20.26 5.91
C ARG A 482 7.52 20.65 6.81
N ASN A 483 8.24 21.72 6.48
CA ASN A 483 9.37 22.24 7.24
C ASN A 483 10.38 21.14 7.64
N LEU A 484 10.79 20.33 6.66
CA LEU A 484 11.75 19.24 6.87
C LEU A 484 13.02 19.72 7.59
N GLU A 485 13.44 20.97 7.34
CA GLU A 485 14.58 21.61 8.00
C GLU A 485 14.40 21.75 9.51
N SER A 486 13.21 22.11 9.99
CA SER A 486 12.92 22.12 11.42
C SER A 486 12.91 20.73 12.03
N MET A 487 12.45 19.71 11.31
CA MET A 487 12.50 18.31 11.81
C MET A 487 13.94 17.80 11.94
N LEU A 488 14.82 18.22 11.03
CA LEU A 488 16.24 17.91 11.09
C LEU A 488 16.92 18.55 12.30
N ALA A 489 16.55 19.78 12.66
CA ALA A 489 17.07 20.47 13.83
C ALA A 489 16.73 19.74 15.15
N THR A 490 15.53 19.18 15.26
CA THR A 490 15.12 18.43 16.47
C THR A 490 15.91 17.12 16.65
N VAL A 491 16.30 16.46 15.57
CA VAL A 491 17.10 15.21 15.62
C VAL A 491 18.55 15.46 16.03
N GLN A 492 19.09 16.67 15.85
CA GLN A 492 20.45 16.98 16.34
C GLN A 492 20.51 17.18 17.86
N ILE A 493 19.36 17.35 18.53
CA ILE A 493 19.27 17.65 19.97
C ILE A 493 18.95 16.38 20.79
N SER A 494 18.46 15.31 20.13
CA SER A 494 18.13 14.00 20.72
C SER A 494 19.18 12.95 20.39
#